data_AF-A0A0U2UTW3-F1
#
_entry.id   AF-A0A0U2UTW3-F1
#
_cell.length_a   1.000
_cell.length_b   1.000
_cell.length_c   1.000
_cell.angle_alpha   90.00
_cell.angle_beta   90.00
_cell.angle_gamma   90.00
#
_symmetry.space_group_name_H-M   'P 1'
#
loop_
_entity.id
_entity.type
_entity.pdbx_description
1 polymer ?
#
loop_
_entity_poly.entity_id
_entity_poly.type
_entity_poly.pdbx_seq_one_letter_code
_entity_poly.pdbx_strand_id
1 'polypeptide(L)'
;MSSAVAKVAKPVMRGLHVNQIKKNLIYATAFSMATSTAWYFLVNKARKDNYANFYKNYDAEADFQRMKAAGVFQSVQVIEEAGG
;
A
#
# COMPACT_ATOMS: atom_id res chain seq x y z
N MET A 1 3.69 -51.68 -41.16
CA MET A 1 4.46 -51.75 -39.90
C MET A 1 3.65 -51.07 -38.81
N SER A 2 3.12 -51.86 -37.88
CA SER A 2 2.11 -51.45 -36.88
C SER A 2 2.62 -50.31 -35.99
N SER A 3 1.79 -49.29 -35.82
CA SER A 3 1.96 -48.19 -34.86
C SER A 3 2.35 -48.76 -33.49
N ALA A 4 3.58 -48.49 -33.04
CA ALA A 4 4.05 -48.87 -31.72
C ALA A 4 3.19 -48.16 -30.66
N VAL A 5 2.37 -48.91 -29.94
CA VAL A 5 1.68 -48.40 -28.76
C VAL A 5 2.74 -48.02 -27.73
N ALA A 6 2.94 -46.72 -27.52
CA ALA A 6 3.84 -46.22 -26.49
C ALA A 6 3.28 -46.65 -25.11
N LYS A 7 4.04 -47.44 -24.36
CA LYS A 7 3.68 -47.81 -22.99
C LYS A 7 3.86 -46.59 -22.09
N VAL A 8 2.76 -46.11 -21.49
CA VAL A 8 2.79 -45.02 -20.51
C VAL A 8 3.53 -45.48 -19.26
N ALA A 9 4.56 -44.73 -18.86
CA ALA A 9 5.29 -44.99 -17.62
C ALA A 9 4.37 -44.76 -16.40
N LYS A 10 4.56 -45.56 -15.35
CA LYS A 10 3.73 -45.46 -14.13
C LYS A 10 3.94 -44.07 -13.50
N PRO A 11 2.87 -43.29 -13.29
CA PRO A 11 2.98 -41.99 -12.64
C PRO A 11 3.29 -42.14 -11.14
N VAL A 12 3.64 -41.04 -10.50
CA VAL A 12 3.84 -41.01 -9.05
C VAL A 12 2.50 -41.28 -8.35
N MET A 13 2.43 -42.38 -7.59
CA MET A 13 1.18 -42.83 -6.93
C MET A 13 1.11 -42.50 -5.44
N ARG A 14 2.15 -41.88 -4.86
CA ARG A 14 2.25 -41.60 -3.41
C ARG A 14 2.86 -40.23 -3.15
N GLY A 15 2.50 -39.60 -2.04
CA GLY A 15 3.09 -38.32 -1.61
C GLY A 15 2.68 -37.10 -2.43
N LEU A 16 1.69 -37.21 -3.32
CA LEU A 16 1.22 -36.12 -4.17
C LEU A 16 0.79 -34.90 -3.35
N HIS A 17 0.06 -35.12 -2.25
CA HIS A 17 -0.40 -34.06 -1.36
C HIS A 17 0.76 -33.30 -0.71
N VAL A 18 1.78 -34.01 -0.21
CA VAL A 18 2.98 -33.40 0.39
C VAL A 18 3.74 -32.57 -0.65
N ASN A 19 3.88 -33.09 -1.87
CA ASN A 19 4.54 -32.37 -2.95
C ASN A 19 3.78 -31.10 -3.35
N GLN A 20 2.44 -31.15 -3.35
CA GLN A 20 1.60 -29.97 -3.61
C GLN A 20 1.72 -28.94 -2.49
N ILE A 21 1.68 -29.36 -1.22
CA ILE A 21 1.85 -28.45 -0.08
C ILE A 21 3.20 -27.74 -0.14
N LYS A 22 4.29 -28.47 -0.43
CA LYS A 22 5.62 -27.88 -0.56
C LYS A 22 5.66 -26.76 -1.61
N LYS A 23 5.07 -26.99 -2.79
CA LYS A 23 4.97 -25.97 -3.84
C LYS A 23 4.13 -24.78 -3.39
N ASN A 24 2.97 -25.05 -2.81
CA ASN A 24 2.06 -24.00 -2.34
C ASN A 24 2.71 -23.13 -1.25
N LEU A 25 3.50 -23.72 -0.35
CA LEU A 25 4.19 -22.99 0.70
C LEU A 25 5.22 -22.00 0.13
N ILE A 26 5.96 -22.43 -0.90
CA ILE A 26 6.92 -21.55 -1.59
C ILE A 26 6.18 -20.38 -2.25
N TYR A 27 5.08 -20.67 -2.98
CA TYR A 27 4.28 -19.62 -3.62
C TYR A 27 3.65 -18.67 -2.61
N ALA A 28 3.08 -19.19 -1.53
CA ALA A 28 2.46 -18.38 -0.48
C ALA A 28 3.49 -17.45 0.18
N THR A 29 4.69 -17.96 0.45
CA THR A 29 5.78 -17.17 1.05
C THR A 29 6.27 -16.07 0.10
N ALA A 30 6.50 -16.41 -1.16
CA ALA A 30 6.93 -15.41 -2.15
C ALA A 30 5.86 -14.33 -2.36
N PHE A 31 4.59 -14.74 -2.45
CA PHE A 31 3.47 -13.83 -2.66
C PHE A 31 3.24 -12.90 -1.45
N SER A 32 3.35 -13.43 -0.23
CA SER A 32 3.19 -12.63 0.99
C SER A 32 4.29 -11.58 1.12
N MET A 33 5.54 -11.96 0.83
CA MET A 33 6.67 -11.02 0.80
C MET A 33 6.45 -9.93 -0.25
N ALA A 34 6.14 -10.31 -1.48
CA ALA A 34 5.92 -9.36 -2.57
C ALA A 34 4.80 -8.36 -2.25
N THR A 35 3.66 -8.85 -1.75
CA THR A 35 2.51 -8.01 -1.39
C THR A 35 2.85 -7.06 -0.24
N SER A 36 3.56 -7.55 0.78
CA SER A 36 3.98 -6.73 1.92
C SER A 36 4.94 -5.62 1.50
N THR A 37 5.91 -5.94 0.65
CA THR A 37 6.86 -4.97 0.10
C THR A 37 6.15 -3.94 -0.77
N ALA A 38 5.23 -4.37 -1.64
CA ALA A 38 4.42 -3.46 -2.45
C ALA A 38 3.61 -2.49 -1.59
N TRP A 39 2.96 -2.98 -0.54
CA TRP A 39 2.21 -2.14 0.40
C TRP A 39 3.08 -1.13 1.14
N TYR A 40 4.29 -1.53 1.53
CA TYR A 40 5.23 -0.62 2.16
C TYR A 40 5.59 0.55 1.23
N PHE A 41 5.99 0.27 -0.01
CA PHE A 41 6.44 1.32 -0.93
C PHE A 41 5.29 2.18 -1.48
N LEU A 42 4.19 1.53 -1.90
CA LEU A 42 3.10 2.24 -2.57
C LEU A 42 2.21 3.01 -1.60
N VAL A 43 2.08 2.57 -0.35
CA VAL A 43 1.17 3.18 0.61
C VAL A 43 1.91 3.82 1.77
N ASN A 44 2.70 3.05 2.51
CA ASN A 44 3.28 3.54 3.76
C ASN A 44 4.34 4.62 3.51
N LYS A 45 5.27 4.35 2.60
CA LYS A 45 6.33 5.29 2.24
C LYS A 45 5.75 6.53 1.56
N ALA A 46 4.89 6.36 0.57
CA ALA A 46 4.22 7.48 -0.11
C ALA A 46 3.49 8.40 0.89
N ARG A 47 2.76 7.83 1.86
CA ARG A 47 2.11 8.62 2.91
C ARG A 47 3.13 9.39 3.74
N LYS A 48 4.16 8.72 4.27
CA LYS A 48 5.20 9.38 5.08
C LYS A 48 5.89 10.51 4.33
N ASP A 49 6.25 10.26 3.08
CA ASP A 49 6.91 11.25 2.23
C ASP A 49 5.98 12.45 1.97
N ASN A 50 4.69 12.23 1.73
CA ASN A 50 3.74 13.33 1.54
C ASN A 50 3.61 14.23 2.78
N TYR A 51 3.53 13.64 3.98
CA TYR A 51 3.52 14.43 5.22
C TYR A 51 4.84 15.19 5.40
N ALA A 52 5.97 14.54 5.18
CA ALA A 52 7.28 15.19 5.27
C ALA A 52 7.41 16.35 4.25
N ASN A 53 6.95 16.14 3.02
CA ASN A 53 6.99 17.15 1.96
C ASN A 53 6.07 18.34 2.26
N PHE A 54 4.88 18.10 2.82
CA PHE A 54 3.98 19.17 3.26
C PHE A 54 4.67 20.06 4.28
N TYR A 55 5.22 19.47 5.35
CA TYR A 55 5.84 20.24 6.43
C TYR A 55 7.23 20.80 6.11
N LYS A 56 7.86 20.37 5.01
CA LYS A 56 9.21 20.83 4.64
C LYS A 56 9.32 22.35 4.50
N ASN A 57 8.28 22.98 3.97
CA ASN A 57 8.20 24.42 3.72
C ASN A 57 6.88 25.02 4.23
N TYR A 58 6.19 24.35 5.15
CA TYR A 58 4.90 24.81 5.63
C TYR A 58 5.08 26.03 6.55
N ASP A 59 4.45 27.15 6.18
CA ASP A 59 4.34 28.35 7.00
C ASP A 59 2.92 28.44 7.57
N ALA A 60 2.81 28.23 8.88
CA ALA A 60 1.53 28.24 9.58
C ALA A 60 0.86 29.62 9.60
N GLU A 61 1.65 30.70 9.62
CA GLU A 61 1.11 32.06 9.65
C GLU A 61 0.53 32.42 8.28
N ALA A 62 1.23 32.07 7.20
CA ALA A 62 0.72 32.29 5.85
C ALA A 62 -0.60 31.54 5.59
N ASP A 63 -0.71 30.28 6.03
CA ASP A 63 -1.96 29.52 5.89
C ASP A 63 -3.07 30.05 6.82
N PHE A 64 -2.71 30.48 8.04
CA PHE A 64 -3.66 31.17 8.93
C PHE A 64 -4.21 32.44 8.30
N GLN A 65 -3.38 33.31 7.74
CA GLN A 65 -3.83 34.54 7.08
C GLN A 65 -4.71 34.22 5.86
N ARG A 66 -4.38 33.18 5.09
CA ARG A 66 -5.22 32.70 3.99
C ARG A 66 -6.60 32.24 4.47
N MET A 67 -6.66 31.51 5.58
CA MET A 67 -7.91 31.06 6.19
C MET A 67 -8.70 32.23 6.81
N LYS A 68 -8.03 33.17 7.48
CA LYS A 68 -8.63 34.39 8.01
C LYS A 68 -9.30 35.19 6.89
N ALA A 69 -8.61 35.41 5.77
CA ALA A 69 -9.15 36.10 4.61
C ALA A 69 -10.34 35.37 3.96
N ALA A 70 -10.35 34.03 4.02
CA ALA A 70 -11.49 33.22 3.58
C ALA A 70 -12.67 33.22 4.57
N GLY A 71 -12.53 33.86 5.74
CA GLY A 71 -13.60 34.03 6.72
C GLY A 71 -14.04 32.74 7.42
N VAL A 72 -13.18 31.72 7.47
CA VAL A 72 -13.54 30.42 8.09
C VAL A 72 -13.47 30.44 9.62
N PHE A 73 -12.85 31.47 10.21
CA PHE A 73 -12.67 31.57 11.66
C PHE A 73 -13.75 32.42 12.31
N GLN A 74 -14.54 31.80 13.19
CA GLN A 74 -15.49 32.51 14.04
C GLN A 74 -14.79 33.33 15.14
N SER A 75 -13.69 32.82 15.70
CA SER A 75 -12.98 33.48 16.80
C SER A 75 -12.26 34.77 16.38
N VAL A 76 -11.84 34.87 15.12
CA VAL A 76 -11.08 36.03 14.63
C VAL A 76 -12.01 37.15 14.17
N GLN A 77 -13.12 36.81 13.53
CA GLN A 77 -14.12 37.79 13.08
C GLN A 77 -14.82 38.48 14.26
N VAL A 78 -15.18 37.73 15.30
CA VAL A 78 -15.84 38.27 16.50
C VAL A 78 -14.96 39.29 17.25
N ILE A 79 -13.63 39.13 17.23
CA ILE A 79 -12.69 40.08 17.85
C ILE A 79 -12.62 41.39 17.04
N GLU A 80 -12.68 41.30 15.71
CA GLU A 80 -12.63 42.47 14.81
C GLU A 80 -13.93 43.30 14.91
N GLU A 81 -15.08 42.64 15.07
CA GLU A 81 -16.39 43.30 15.29
C GLU A 81 -16.55 43.89 16.71
N ALA A 82 -15.95 43.27 17.74
CA ALA A 82 -16.02 43.77 19.12
C ALA A 82 -15.01 44.90 19.43
N GLY A 83 -14.02 45.11 18.55
CA GLY A 83 -12.98 46.13 18.69
C GLY A 83 -13.16 47.38 17.82
N GLY A 84 -14.21 47.44 17.01
CA GLY A 84 -14.65 48.64 16.26
C GLY A 84 -15.74 49.40 16.99
#